data_AF-A0A8J7SF53-F1
#
_entry.id   AF-A0A8J7SF53-F1
#
_cell.length_a   1.000
_cell.length_b   1.000
_cell.length_c   1.000
_cell.angle_alpha   90.00
_cell.angle_beta   90.00
_cell.angle_gamma   90.00
#
_symmetry.space_group_name_H-M   'P 1'
#
loop_
_entity.id
_entity.type
_entity.pdbx_description
1 polymer ?
#
loop_
_entity_poly.entity_id
_entity_poly.type
_entity_poly.pdbx_seq_one_letter_code
_entity_poly.pdbx_strand_id
1 'polypeptide(L)'
;MTYEEIKKNEAINTYIRQADASLVALGYTEHSFAHVTLVAEKAGYILQTLGYPQRTVELAKIAGYLHDIGNLVNRVDHSQSGAVMAFRILDNLGFAPEEISIIVSAIGNHDEGTGVPVSPVAAALILADKSDVRRNRVYNQDPSTFDIHDRVNYSVTKAELKINEAHTLIKLKLTVDTHFGSVMDYFEIFMQ
;
A
#
# COMPACT_ATOMS: atom_id res chain seq x y z
N MET A 1 -13.28 -6.85 -15.50
CA MET A 1 -11.96 -7.44 -15.20
C MET A 1 -11.74 -7.46 -13.69
N THR A 2 -11.13 -8.52 -13.17
CA THR A 2 -10.93 -8.84 -11.75
C THR A 2 -9.52 -8.50 -11.27
N TYR A 3 -9.33 -8.46 -9.95
CA TYR A 3 -8.02 -8.32 -9.33
C TYR A 3 -7.06 -9.45 -9.74
N GLU A 4 -7.53 -10.69 -9.84
CA GLU A 4 -6.69 -11.82 -10.26
C GLU A 4 -6.19 -11.69 -11.71
N GLU A 5 -6.99 -11.08 -12.58
CA GLU A 5 -6.57 -10.77 -13.96
C GLU A 5 -5.53 -9.65 -13.99
N ILE A 6 -5.68 -8.59 -13.16
CA ILE A 6 -4.68 -7.53 -13.00
C ILE A 6 -3.34 -8.10 -12.49
N LYS A 7 -3.40 -8.97 -11.48
CA LYS A 7 -2.22 -9.59 -10.86
C LYS A 7 -1.43 -10.49 -11.81
N LYS A 8 -2.10 -11.06 -12.83
CA LYS A 8 -1.48 -11.90 -13.87
C LYS A 8 -1.03 -11.10 -15.09
N ASN A 9 -1.24 -9.78 -15.11
CA ASN A 9 -0.87 -8.96 -16.26
C ASN A 9 0.65 -8.71 -16.27
N GLU A 10 1.34 -9.24 -17.29
CA GLU A 10 2.80 -9.14 -17.43
C GLU A 10 3.33 -7.70 -17.56
N ALA A 11 2.57 -6.79 -18.17
CA ALA A 11 2.98 -5.40 -18.28
C ALA A 11 2.97 -4.72 -16.91
N ILE A 12 1.88 -4.90 -16.15
CA ILE A 12 1.75 -4.38 -14.78
C ILE A 12 2.86 -4.96 -13.88
N ASN A 13 3.07 -6.27 -13.95
CA ASN A 13 4.12 -6.95 -13.18
C ASN A 13 5.53 -6.52 -13.58
N THR A 14 5.74 -6.08 -14.82
CA THR A 14 7.02 -5.49 -15.23
C THR A 14 7.23 -4.14 -14.57
N TYR A 15 6.21 -3.27 -14.55
CA TYR A 15 6.30 -1.96 -13.92
C TYR A 15 6.52 -2.05 -12.41
N ILE A 16 5.82 -2.96 -11.72
CA ILE A 16 6.02 -3.20 -10.28
C ILE A 16 7.47 -3.64 -9.99
N ARG A 17 8.02 -4.59 -10.76
CA ARG A 17 9.42 -5.02 -10.60
C ARG A 17 10.42 -3.89 -10.80
N GLN A 18 10.19 -3.02 -11.78
CA GLN A 18 11.09 -1.91 -12.06
C GLN A 18 10.94 -0.79 -11.02
N ALA A 19 9.73 -0.53 -10.51
CA ALA A 19 9.51 0.40 -9.41
C ALA A 19 10.25 -0.04 -8.12
N ASP A 20 10.15 -1.32 -7.76
CA ASP A 20 10.87 -1.89 -6.61
C ASP A 20 12.39 -1.81 -6.81
N ALA A 21 12.90 -2.16 -8.00
CA ALA A 21 14.33 -2.05 -8.32
C ALA A 21 14.85 -0.60 -8.21
N SER A 22 14.06 0.39 -8.65
CA SER A 22 14.40 1.82 -8.50
C SER A 22 14.50 2.23 -7.04
N LEU A 23 13.56 1.80 -6.20
CA LEU A 23 13.55 2.13 -4.77
C LEU A 23 14.70 1.47 -4.01
N VAL A 24 15.01 0.21 -4.32
CA VAL A 24 16.19 -0.49 -3.77
C VAL A 24 17.48 0.26 -4.12
N ALA A 25 17.62 0.73 -5.36
CA ALA A 25 18.79 1.50 -5.78
C ALA A 25 18.93 2.85 -5.05
N LEU A 26 17.83 3.41 -4.57
CA LEU A 26 17.78 4.64 -3.79
C LEU A 26 17.91 4.42 -2.27
N GLY A 27 17.98 3.16 -1.82
CA GLY A 27 18.13 2.79 -0.41
C GLY A 27 16.82 2.75 0.39
N TYR A 28 15.65 2.71 -0.27
CA TYR A 28 14.36 2.57 0.41
C TYR A 28 14.04 1.12 0.78
N THR A 29 13.13 0.96 1.74
CA THR A 29 12.53 -0.33 2.14
C THR A 29 11.74 -0.99 1.00
N GLU A 30 11.43 -2.27 1.13
CA GLU A 30 10.73 -3.09 0.12
C GLU A 30 9.37 -2.51 -0.33
N HIS A 31 9.17 -2.41 -1.66
CA HIS A 31 7.90 -2.08 -2.32
C HIS A 31 7.60 -3.09 -3.45
N SER A 32 7.96 -4.36 -3.20
CA SER A 32 7.88 -5.47 -4.15
C SER A 32 6.46 -6.05 -4.24
N PHE A 33 6.31 -7.16 -4.97
CA PHE A 33 5.07 -7.94 -5.01
C PHE A 33 4.56 -8.35 -3.63
N ALA A 34 5.44 -8.59 -2.66
CA ALA A 34 5.02 -8.93 -1.30
C ALA A 34 4.22 -7.79 -0.67
N HIS A 35 4.73 -6.55 -0.77
CA HIS A 35 4.05 -5.36 -0.29
C HIS A 35 2.73 -5.11 -1.01
N VAL A 36 2.74 -4.91 -2.33
CA VAL A 36 1.51 -4.53 -3.07
C VAL A 36 0.43 -5.61 -3.00
N THR A 37 0.81 -6.89 -2.92
CA THR A 37 -0.16 -7.99 -2.70
C THR A 37 -0.76 -7.90 -1.30
N LEU A 38 0.05 -7.69 -0.27
CA LEU A 38 -0.45 -7.60 1.10
C LEU A 38 -1.38 -6.40 1.29
N VAL A 39 -1.04 -5.24 0.71
CA VAL A 39 -1.88 -4.03 0.70
C VAL A 39 -3.21 -4.31 -0.02
N ALA A 40 -3.17 -4.93 -1.21
CA ALA A 40 -4.37 -5.32 -1.93
C ALA A 40 -5.28 -6.24 -1.10
N GLU A 41 -4.74 -7.32 -0.54
CA GLU A 41 -5.51 -8.26 0.28
C GLU A 41 -6.08 -7.61 1.54
N LYS A 42 -5.34 -6.74 2.21
CA LYS A 42 -5.82 -6.01 3.40
C LYS A 42 -6.90 -4.99 3.05
N ALA A 43 -6.76 -4.24 1.96
CA ALA A 43 -7.78 -3.30 1.49
C ALA A 43 -9.08 -4.05 1.17
N GLY A 44 -8.98 -5.20 0.50
CA GLY A 44 -10.09 -6.11 0.26
C GLY A 44 -10.72 -6.61 1.56
N TYR A 45 -9.91 -7.09 2.51
CA TYR A 45 -10.36 -7.56 3.82
C TYR A 45 -11.15 -6.48 4.58
N ILE A 46 -10.66 -5.23 4.60
CA ILE A 46 -11.33 -4.12 5.28
C ILE A 46 -12.73 -3.93 4.72
N LEU A 47 -12.86 -3.75 3.40
CA LEU A 47 -14.16 -3.49 2.78
C LEU A 47 -15.10 -4.68 2.83
N GLN A 48 -14.56 -5.90 2.66
CA GLN A 48 -15.36 -7.12 2.78
C GLN A 48 -15.93 -7.29 4.19
N THR A 49 -15.10 -7.04 5.21
CA THR A 49 -15.54 -7.14 6.61
C THR A 49 -16.61 -6.10 6.93
N LEU A 50 -16.50 -4.89 6.38
CA LEU A 50 -17.49 -3.83 6.54
C LEU A 50 -18.77 -4.04 5.70
N GLY A 51 -18.86 -5.12 4.91
CA GLY A 51 -20.07 -5.45 4.14
C GLY A 51 -20.25 -4.66 2.84
N TYR A 52 -19.18 -4.10 2.28
CA TYR A 52 -19.25 -3.42 0.98
C TYR A 52 -19.52 -4.41 -0.17
N PRO A 53 -20.10 -3.94 -1.29
CA PRO A 53 -20.33 -4.77 -2.46
C PRO A 53 -19.05 -5.44 -2.96
N GLN A 54 -19.16 -6.70 -3.42
CA GLN A 54 -18.00 -7.47 -3.90
C GLN A 54 -17.21 -6.75 -5.00
N ARG A 55 -17.89 -5.97 -5.86
CA ARG A 55 -17.20 -5.18 -6.89
C ARG A 55 -16.36 -4.07 -6.28
N THR A 56 -16.84 -3.38 -5.25
CA THR A 56 -16.07 -2.36 -4.52
C THR A 56 -14.84 -2.98 -3.84
N VAL A 57 -14.99 -4.19 -3.27
CA VAL A 57 -13.87 -4.97 -2.73
C VAL A 57 -12.82 -5.23 -3.82
N GLU A 58 -13.24 -5.72 -4.99
CA GLU A 58 -12.34 -5.95 -6.13
C GLU A 58 -11.60 -4.68 -6.56
N LEU A 59 -12.29 -3.54 -6.68
CA LEU A 59 -11.67 -2.27 -7.05
C LEU A 59 -10.64 -1.81 -6.01
N ALA A 60 -10.87 -2.05 -4.73
CA ALA A 60 -9.89 -1.75 -3.68
C ALA A 60 -8.65 -2.65 -3.76
N LYS A 61 -8.82 -3.93 -4.07
CA LYS A 61 -7.68 -4.84 -4.32
C LYS A 61 -6.86 -4.38 -5.53
N ILE A 62 -7.52 -3.97 -6.61
CA ILE A 62 -6.85 -3.44 -7.81
C ILE A 62 -6.10 -2.14 -7.47
N ALA A 63 -6.73 -1.22 -6.75
CA ALA A 63 -6.08 0.01 -6.31
C ALA A 63 -4.84 -0.30 -5.45
N GLY A 64 -4.96 -1.19 -4.45
CA GLY A 64 -3.82 -1.62 -3.62
C GLY A 64 -2.70 -2.29 -4.38
N TYR A 65 -3.00 -3.07 -5.42
CA TYR A 65 -1.95 -3.72 -6.23
C TYR A 65 -1.18 -2.71 -7.11
N LEU A 66 -1.82 -1.60 -7.47
CA LEU A 66 -1.26 -0.59 -8.37
C LEU A 66 -0.75 0.67 -7.68
N HIS A 67 -1.02 0.85 -6.38
CA HIS A 67 -0.86 2.16 -5.71
C HIS A 67 0.55 2.75 -5.82
N ASP A 68 1.57 1.90 -5.70
CA ASP A 68 2.98 2.28 -5.73
C ASP A 68 3.62 2.29 -7.12
N ILE A 69 2.86 2.01 -8.20
CA ILE A 69 3.42 1.86 -9.54
C ILE A 69 4.13 3.14 -10.03
N GLY A 70 3.77 4.31 -9.48
CA GLY A 70 4.40 5.59 -9.77
C GLY A 70 5.85 5.70 -9.29
N ASN A 71 6.29 4.85 -8.35
CA ASN A 71 7.70 4.79 -7.93
C ASN A 71 8.64 4.37 -9.09
N LEU A 72 8.10 3.83 -10.19
CA LEU A 72 8.81 3.69 -11.45
C LEU A 72 9.35 5.02 -11.99
N VAL A 73 8.59 6.10 -11.80
CA VAL A 73 8.91 7.45 -12.28
C VAL A 73 9.76 8.18 -11.26
N ASN A 74 9.28 8.28 -10.01
CA ASN A 74 9.99 8.88 -8.89
C ASN A 74 9.29 8.52 -7.57
N ARG A 75 10.02 8.60 -6.45
CA ARG A 75 9.44 8.53 -5.10
C ARG A 75 8.60 9.77 -4.79
N VAL A 76 9.07 10.94 -5.20
CA VAL A 76 8.34 12.21 -5.06
C VAL A 76 7.10 12.17 -5.95
N ASP A 77 5.95 12.46 -5.36
CA ASP A 77 4.65 12.45 -6.04
C ASP A 77 4.33 11.11 -6.74
N HIS A 78 4.78 9.99 -6.14
CA HIS A 78 4.54 8.66 -6.70
C HIS A 78 3.04 8.32 -6.75
N SER A 79 2.24 8.84 -5.82
CA SER A 79 0.79 8.67 -5.82
C SER A 79 0.13 9.35 -7.01
N GLN A 80 0.56 10.56 -7.40
CA GLN A 80 0.03 11.29 -8.56
C GLN A 80 0.47 10.65 -9.88
N SER A 81 1.77 10.34 -10.01
CA SER A 81 2.28 9.66 -11.21
C SER A 81 1.68 8.25 -11.36
N GLY A 82 1.54 7.51 -10.26
CA GLY A 82 0.90 6.21 -10.19
C GLY A 82 -0.57 6.27 -10.60
N ALA A 83 -1.32 7.28 -10.16
CA ALA A 83 -2.71 7.50 -10.54
C ALA A 83 -2.85 7.71 -12.07
N VAL A 84 -1.97 8.52 -12.68
CA VAL A 84 -1.98 8.76 -14.14
C VAL A 84 -1.59 7.48 -14.91
N MET A 85 -0.61 6.73 -14.43
CA MET A 85 -0.24 5.44 -15.01
C MET A 85 -1.39 4.43 -14.92
N ALA A 86 -2.02 4.30 -13.76
CA ALA A 86 -3.16 3.42 -13.54
C ALA A 86 -4.34 3.80 -14.45
N PHE A 87 -4.64 5.09 -14.61
CA PHE A 87 -5.64 5.57 -15.57
C PHE A 87 -5.39 5.01 -16.96
N ARG A 88 -4.16 5.17 -17.48
CA ARG A 88 -3.82 4.71 -18.84
C ARG A 88 -3.86 3.20 -18.98
N ILE A 89 -3.38 2.46 -17.98
CA ILE A 89 -3.36 1.00 -17.98
C ILE A 89 -4.80 0.47 -17.98
N LEU A 90 -5.65 0.96 -17.08
CA LEU A 90 -7.02 0.48 -16.91
C LEU A 90 -7.93 0.86 -18.09
N ASP A 91 -7.75 2.06 -18.65
CA ASP A 91 -8.42 2.52 -19.88
C ASP A 91 -8.12 1.57 -21.06
N ASN A 92 -6.84 1.23 -21.28
CA ASN A 92 -6.46 0.28 -22.32
C ASN A 92 -6.97 -1.15 -22.08
N LEU A 93 -7.23 -1.51 -20.83
CA LEU A 93 -7.81 -2.81 -20.45
C LEU A 93 -9.35 -2.80 -20.50
N GLY A 94 -9.96 -1.69 -20.91
CA GLY A 94 -11.40 -1.57 -21.13
C GLY A 94 -12.22 -1.46 -19.85
N PHE A 95 -11.65 -0.93 -18.76
CA PHE A 95 -12.44 -0.62 -17.56
C PHE A 95 -13.46 0.47 -17.86
N ALA A 96 -14.61 0.40 -17.20
CA ALA A 96 -15.59 1.47 -17.26
C ALA A 96 -15.01 2.74 -16.60
N PRO A 97 -15.26 3.94 -17.15
CA PRO A 97 -14.75 5.20 -16.58
C PRO A 97 -15.09 5.38 -15.10
N GLU A 98 -16.25 4.91 -14.66
CA GLU A 98 -16.68 4.95 -13.26
C GLU A 98 -15.72 4.16 -12.36
N GLU A 99 -15.30 2.98 -12.79
CA GLU A 99 -14.38 2.12 -12.03
C GLU A 99 -12.95 2.67 -12.04
N ILE A 100 -12.52 3.21 -13.18
CA ILE A 100 -11.23 3.90 -13.30
C ILE A 100 -11.19 5.07 -12.33
N SER A 101 -12.26 5.88 -12.25
CA SER A 101 -12.32 7.04 -11.36
C SER A 101 -12.15 6.67 -9.89
N ILE A 102 -12.71 5.54 -9.46
CA ILE A 102 -12.59 5.03 -8.10
C ILE A 102 -11.15 4.62 -7.80
N ILE A 103 -10.53 3.84 -8.69
CA ILE A 103 -9.17 3.33 -8.50
C ILE A 103 -8.16 4.49 -8.52
N VAL A 104 -8.22 5.34 -9.54
CA VAL A 104 -7.30 6.47 -9.73
C VAL A 104 -7.43 7.48 -8.60
N SER A 105 -8.65 7.78 -8.14
CA SER A 105 -8.87 8.65 -6.99
C SER A 105 -8.28 8.07 -5.70
N ALA A 106 -8.43 6.75 -5.47
CA ALA A 106 -7.82 6.11 -4.31
C ALA A 106 -6.29 6.15 -4.38
N ILE A 107 -5.69 5.84 -5.53
CA ILE A 107 -4.23 5.89 -5.72
C ILE A 107 -3.73 7.34 -5.56
N GLY A 108 -4.38 8.33 -6.14
CA GLY A 108 -3.91 9.72 -6.06
C GLY A 108 -3.98 10.36 -4.67
N ASN A 109 -4.66 9.72 -3.69
CA ASN A 109 -4.88 10.25 -2.34
C ASN A 109 -4.37 9.31 -1.24
N HIS A 110 -3.49 8.34 -1.53
CA HIS A 110 -3.07 7.35 -0.53
C HIS A 110 -1.80 7.73 0.26
N ASP A 111 -0.96 8.60 -0.28
CA ASP A 111 0.37 8.96 0.26
C ASP A 111 0.30 10.07 1.32
N GLU A 112 1.18 10.03 2.32
CA GLU A 112 1.15 10.84 3.55
C GLU A 112 0.99 12.35 3.30
N GLY A 113 1.72 12.91 2.32
CA GLY A 113 1.74 14.36 2.08
C GLY A 113 0.44 14.92 1.47
N THR A 114 -0.38 14.06 0.87
CA THR A 114 -1.64 14.43 0.19
C THR A 114 -2.81 13.52 0.58
N GLY A 115 -2.62 12.71 1.61
CA GLY A 115 -3.47 11.57 1.93
C GLY A 115 -4.82 12.00 2.47
N VAL A 116 -5.88 11.89 1.65
CA VAL A 116 -7.24 12.22 2.06
C VAL A 116 -8.16 11.02 1.76
N PRO A 117 -8.87 10.46 2.75
CA PRO A 117 -9.79 9.34 2.54
C PRO A 117 -11.09 9.81 1.88
N VAL A 118 -11.02 10.23 0.61
CA VAL A 118 -12.12 10.81 -0.17
C VAL A 118 -13.20 9.79 -0.57
N SER A 119 -12.92 8.50 -0.40
CA SER A 119 -13.86 7.41 -0.68
C SER A 119 -13.59 6.20 0.23
N PRO A 120 -14.53 5.26 0.37
CA PRO A 120 -14.28 4.01 1.10
C PRO A 120 -13.08 3.23 0.56
N VAL A 121 -12.85 3.23 -0.76
CA VAL A 121 -11.72 2.57 -1.39
C VAL A 121 -10.40 3.27 -1.03
N ALA A 122 -10.38 4.60 -1.06
CA ALA A 122 -9.22 5.38 -0.63
C ALA A 122 -8.92 5.14 0.86
N ALA A 123 -9.93 5.17 1.73
CA ALA A 123 -9.78 4.92 3.16
C ALA A 123 -9.22 3.53 3.45
N ALA A 124 -9.75 2.49 2.77
CA ALA A 124 -9.26 1.13 2.91
C ALA A 124 -7.82 0.97 2.40
N LEU A 125 -7.47 1.61 1.29
CA LEU A 125 -6.11 1.62 0.74
C LEU A 125 -5.12 2.25 1.71
N ILE A 126 -5.40 3.46 2.21
CA ILE A 126 -4.56 4.15 3.19
C ILE A 126 -4.32 3.27 4.42
N LEU A 127 -5.40 2.73 5.01
CA LEU A 127 -5.28 1.86 6.19
C LEU A 127 -4.49 0.57 5.88
N ALA A 128 -4.69 -0.01 4.70
CA ALA A 128 -3.99 -1.23 4.30
C ALA A 128 -2.48 -0.99 4.13
N ASP A 129 -2.10 0.07 3.42
CA ASP A 129 -0.70 0.46 3.18
C ASP A 129 0.01 0.79 4.49
N LYS A 130 -0.52 1.73 5.28
CA LYS A 130 0.06 2.15 6.56
C LYS A 130 0.14 1.03 7.61
N SER A 131 -0.64 -0.04 7.42
CA SER A 131 -0.58 -1.21 8.29
C SER A 131 0.47 -2.24 7.88
N ASP A 132 1.13 -2.09 6.73
CA ASP A 132 2.22 -2.98 6.31
C ASP A 132 3.55 -2.63 6.96
N VAL A 133 3.63 -2.89 8.26
CA VAL A 133 4.87 -2.72 9.04
C VAL A 133 5.40 -4.07 9.46
N ARG A 134 6.55 -4.47 8.90
CA ARG A 134 7.12 -5.81 9.11
C ARG A 134 8.63 -5.85 8.88
N ARG A 135 9.35 -6.56 9.74
CA ARG A 135 10.82 -6.69 9.70
C ARG A 135 11.38 -7.15 8.36
N ASN A 136 10.67 -8.00 7.62
CA ASN A 136 11.15 -8.54 6.34
C ASN A 136 11.07 -7.56 5.15
N ARG A 137 10.58 -6.32 5.35
CA ARG A 137 10.68 -5.23 4.37
C ARG A 137 12.02 -4.48 4.41
N VAL A 138 12.82 -4.71 5.44
CA VAL A 138 14.11 -4.04 5.64
C VAL A 138 15.18 -4.82 4.89
N TYR A 139 15.61 -4.29 3.74
CA TYR A 139 16.71 -4.88 2.97
C TYR A 139 18.07 -4.60 3.61
N ASN A 140 18.21 -3.43 4.25
CA ASN A 140 19.42 -3.04 4.95
C ASN A 140 19.74 -4.04 6.08
N GLN A 141 20.95 -4.62 6.03
CA GLN A 141 21.40 -5.60 7.03
C GLN A 141 22.30 -4.98 8.11
N ASP A 142 22.60 -3.68 8.01
CA ASP A 142 23.44 -2.96 8.97
C ASP A 142 22.60 -1.98 9.82
N PRO A 143 22.24 -2.37 11.06
CA PRO A 143 21.45 -1.53 11.97
C PRO A 143 22.05 -0.15 12.25
N SER A 144 23.36 0.04 12.06
CA SER A 144 24.00 1.33 12.28
C SER A 144 23.66 2.38 11.22
N THR A 145 23.14 1.94 10.08
CA THR A 145 22.77 2.79 8.94
C THR A 145 21.27 2.91 8.71
N PHE A 146 20.46 2.36 9.63
CA PHE A 146 19.01 2.40 9.52
C PHE A 146 18.49 3.83 9.51
N ASP A 147 17.65 4.13 8.51
CA ASP A 147 16.77 5.29 8.58
C ASP A 147 15.60 5.03 9.54
N ILE A 148 14.64 5.96 9.58
CA ILE A 148 13.46 5.80 10.44
C ILE A 148 12.54 4.66 9.97
N HIS A 149 12.42 4.42 8.67
CA HIS A 149 11.57 3.36 8.10
C HIS A 149 12.15 1.98 8.38
N ASP A 150 13.45 1.81 8.18
CA ASP A 150 14.20 0.60 8.52
C ASP A 150 14.05 0.29 10.00
N ARG A 151 14.28 1.28 10.87
CA ARG A 151 14.20 1.10 12.32
C ARG A 151 12.80 0.65 12.77
N VAL A 152 11.76 1.33 12.29
CA VAL A 152 10.37 0.99 12.62
C VAL A 152 10.01 -0.39 12.10
N ASN A 153 10.25 -0.69 10.82
CA ASN A 153 9.94 -2.00 10.25
C ASN A 153 10.73 -3.11 10.94
N TYR A 154 12.03 -2.90 11.19
CA TYR A 154 12.88 -3.89 11.84
C TYR A 154 12.44 -4.16 13.28
N SER A 155 11.98 -3.14 14.00
CA SER A 155 11.46 -3.32 15.37
C SER A 155 10.20 -4.20 15.43
N VAL A 156 9.39 -4.27 14.36
CA VAL A 156 8.13 -5.02 14.35
C VAL A 156 8.33 -6.49 13.98
N THR A 157 8.12 -7.38 14.95
CA THR A 157 8.20 -8.84 14.79
C THR A 157 6.87 -9.49 14.42
N LYS A 158 5.75 -8.82 14.71
CA LYS A 158 4.40 -9.27 14.34
C LYS A 158 3.47 -8.07 14.15
N ALA A 159 2.69 -8.07 13.07
CA ALA A 159 1.66 -7.09 12.80
C ALA A 159 0.34 -7.78 12.45
N GLU A 160 -0.77 -7.32 13.02
CA GLU A 160 -2.11 -7.85 12.76
C GLU A 160 -3.15 -6.72 12.72
N LEU A 161 -3.87 -6.60 11.61
CA LEU A 161 -4.98 -5.65 11.45
C LEU A 161 -6.31 -6.38 11.67
N LYS A 162 -7.16 -5.87 12.58
CA LYS A 162 -8.45 -6.48 12.92
C LYS A 162 -9.55 -5.45 13.02
N ILE A 163 -10.72 -5.79 12.51
CA ILE A 163 -11.97 -5.05 12.72
C ILE A 163 -12.79 -5.82 13.76
N ASN A 164 -13.41 -5.12 14.72
CA ASN A 164 -14.30 -5.75 15.70
C ASN A 164 -15.64 -6.17 15.07
N GLU A 165 -16.33 -7.15 15.66
CA GLU A 165 -17.61 -7.67 15.13
C GLU A 165 -18.71 -6.60 15.00
N ALA A 166 -18.67 -5.56 15.83
CA ALA A 166 -19.61 -4.45 15.76
C ALA A 166 -19.30 -3.43 14.63
N HIS A 167 -18.18 -3.60 13.91
CA HIS A 167 -17.72 -2.71 12.83
C HIS A 167 -17.53 -1.24 13.25
N THR A 168 -17.15 -1.02 14.51
CA THR A 168 -16.93 0.32 15.09
C THR A 168 -15.47 0.64 15.38
N LEU A 169 -14.58 -0.36 15.32
CA LEU A 169 -13.18 -0.24 15.66
C LEU A 169 -12.32 -1.08 14.72
N ILE A 170 -11.35 -0.43 14.08
CA ILE A 170 -10.21 -1.07 13.44
C ILE A 170 -8.97 -0.94 14.35
N LYS A 171 -8.20 -2.00 14.49
CA LYS A 171 -7.04 -2.07 15.37
C LYS A 171 -5.87 -2.73 14.67
N LEU A 172 -4.75 -2.01 14.59
CA LEU A 172 -3.45 -2.56 14.25
C LEU A 172 -2.72 -2.97 15.54
N LYS A 173 -2.41 -4.26 15.68
CA LYS A 173 -1.65 -4.82 16.80
C LYS A 173 -0.22 -5.09 16.34
N LEU A 174 0.73 -4.42 16.95
CA LEU A 174 2.16 -4.57 16.69
C LEU A 174 2.86 -5.21 17.88
N THR A 175 3.75 -6.17 17.61
CA THR A 175 4.74 -6.65 18.59
C THR A 175 6.07 -6.02 18.26
N VAL A 176 6.50 -5.09 19.10
CA VAL A 176 7.68 -4.24 18.89
C VAL A 176 8.82 -4.70 19.79
N ASP A 177 9.98 -4.92 19.20
CA ASP A 177 11.25 -5.11 19.89
C ASP A 177 11.87 -3.75 20.19
N THR A 178 11.73 -3.30 21.44
CA THR A 178 12.14 -1.97 21.89
C THR A 178 13.65 -1.77 21.96
N HIS A 179 14.46 -2.80 21.69
CA HIS A 179 15.91 -2.65 21.54
C HIS A 179 16.27 -1.93 20.24
N PHE A 180 15.44 -2.07 19.20
CA PHE A 180 15.72 -1.50 17.88
C PHE A 180 14.99 -0.18 17.62
N GLY A 181 13.78 0.01 18.18
CA GLY A 181 13.00 1.23 17.97
C GLY A 181 11.94 1.42 19.04
N SER A 182 11.60 2.69 19.31
CA SER A 182 10.56 3.01 20.29
C SER A 182 9.16 2.98 19.66
N VAL A 183 8.11 2.93 20.49
CA VAL A 183 6.73 3.11 20.01
C VAL A 183 6.52 4.52 19.43
N MET A 184 7.29 5.51 19.88
CA MET A 184 7.20 6.87 19.34
C MET A 184 7.76 6.96 17.92
N ASP A 185 8.80 6.19 17.61
CA ASP A 185 9.40 6.13 16.26
C ASP A 185 8.36 5.66 15.24
N TYR A 186 7.48 4.73 15.64
CA TYR A 186 6.35 4.31 14.81
C TYR A 186 5.38 5.44 14.53
N PHE A 187 5.09 6.33 15.48
CA PHE A 187 4.20 7.47 15.20
C PHE A 187 4.89 8.56 14.36
N GLU A 188 6.20 8.71 14.50
CA GLU A 188 6.98 9.71 13.77
C GLU A 188 6.97 9.49 12.26
N ILE A 189 6.95 8.23 11.78
CA ILE A 189 6.83 7.94 10.33
C ILE A 189 5.49 8.37 9.71
N PHE A 190 4.41 8.52 10.50
CA PHE A 190 3.11 8.97 9.99
C PHE A 190 2.87 10.47 10.15
N MET A 191 3.80 11.18 10.80
CA MET A 191 3.70 12.62 11.09
C MET A 191 4.65 13.45 10.22
N GLN A 192 5.46 12.81 9.37
CA GLN A 192 6.31 13.43 8.36
C GLN A 192 5.60 13.47 7.01
#